data_AF-A0A961H5A5-F1
#
_entry.id   AF-A0A961H5A5-F1
#
_cell.length_a   1.000
_cell.length_b   1.000
_cell.length_c   1.000
_cell.angle_alpha   90.00
_cell.angle_beta   90.00
_cell.angle_gamma   90.00
#
_symmetry.space_group_name_H-M   'P 1'
#
loop_
_entity.id
_entity.type
_entity.pdbx_description
1 polymer ?
#
loop_
_entity_poly.entity_id
_entity_poly.type
_entity_poly.pdbx_seq_one_letter_code
_entity_poly.pdbx_strand_id
1 'polypeptide(L)'
;MTVSEPEQTLAGQAVFLSASIPDPARWSGEFDALEITDAVVAIGRAILSAGARLITAAHPTIAPLLLYIASELPPADEPRVIVYQSAVFDSIMPEDTRRFAAERVGTLITTERVGDEPPDPALAPESLSLMRRQMLTDTEPTAAVFIGGMAGIPDEMRLFNEIRPGQPTYPIGNPGGEARNLSHDREGEIAALLLAGTIYPTIGRLIVDDIAHQAN
;
A
#
# COMPACT_ATOMS: atom_id res chain seq x y z
N MET A 1 12.82 -34.01 -0.36
CA MET A 1 13.29 -32.66 -0.68
C MET A 1 12.47 -31.72 0.17
N THR A 2 12.95 -31.38 1.37
CA THR A 2 12.32 -30.36 2.21
C THR A 2 12.42 -29.05 1.45
N VAL A 3 11.29 -28.57 0.93
CA VAL A 3 11.18 -27.19 0.48
C VAL A 3 11.48 -26.36 1.73
N SER A 4 12.65 -25.72 1.76
CA SER A 4 12.95 -24.75 2.81
C SER A 4 11.82 -23.72 2.82
N GLU A 5 11.25 -23.45 3.98
CA GLU A 5 10.30 -22.34 4.10
C GLU A 5 10.96 -21.08 3.51
N PRO A 6 10.22 -20.29 2.71
CA PRO A 6 10.77 -19.07 2.14
C PRO A 6 11.31 -18.21 3.28
N GLU A 7 12.53 -17.71 3.11
CA GLU A 7 13.21 -16.89 4.10
C GLU A 7 12.35 -15.65 4.37
N GLN A 8 11.83 -15.51 5.59
CA GLN A 8 11.00 -14.39 6.01
C GLN A 8 11.91 -13.18 6.33
N THR A 9 12.58 -12.67 5.30
CA THR A 9 13.62 -11.62 5.41
C THR A 9 13.12 -10.32 6.03
N LEU A 10 11.82 -10.06 5.99
CA LEU A 10 11.17 -8.87 6.55
C LEU A 10 10.25 -9.20 7.74
N ALA A 11 10.44 -10.35 8.40
CA ALA A 11 9.66 -10.70 9.59
C ALA A 11 9.73 -9.59 10.66
N GLY A 12 8.56 -9.22 11.19
CA GLY A 12 8.43 -8.16 12.18
C GLY A 12 8.46 -6.73 11.63
N GLN A 13 8.67 -6.56 10.32
CA GLN A 13 8.60 -5.24 9.66
C GLN A 13 7.19 -4.92 9.16
N ALA A 14 6.96 -3.64 8.91
CA ALA A 14 5.72 -3.08 8.39
C ALA A 14 6.02 -2.27 7.12
N VAL A 15 5.27 -2.52 6.05
CA VAL A 15 5.38 -1.76 4.79
C VAL A 15 4.04 -1.10 4.50
N PHE A 16 4.07 0.22 4.31
CA PHE A 16 2.92 0.98 3.89
C PHE A 16 2.72 0.85 2.37
N LEU A 17 1.52 0.51 1.91
CA LEU A 17 1.17 0.44 0.49
C LEU A 17 0.03 1.41 0.20
N SER A 18 0.38 2.46 -0.54
CA SER A 18 -0.53 3.47 -1.07
C SER A 18 -0.79 3.19 -2.55
N ALA A 19 -2.04 2.89 -2.89
CA ALA A 19 -2.40 2.67 -4.28
C ALA A 19 -3.86 3.04 -4.55
N SER A 20 -4.12 3.45 -5.79
CA SER A 20 -5.47 3.65 -6.32
C SER A 20 -5.44 3.61 -7.83
N ILE A 21 -6.58 3.40 -8.46
CA ILE A 21 -6.71 3.50 -9.92
C ILE A 21 -7.14 4.93 -10.24
N PRO A 22 -6.40 5.69 -11.08
CA PRO A 22 -6.81 7.02 -11.49
C PRO A 22 -8.19 7.03 -12.13
N ASP A 23 -8.94 8.10 -11.89
CA ASP A 23 -10.22 8.33 -12.54
C ASP A 23 -9.97 8.97 -13.91
N PRO A 24 -10.34 8.33 -15.05
CA PRO A 24 -10.06 8.87 -16.37
C PRO A 24 -10.75 10.21 -16.66
N ALA A 25 -11.78 10.59 -15.88
CA ALA A 25 -12.41 11.90 -15.99
C ALA A 25 -11.63 13.00 -15.25
N ARG A 26 -10.75 12.64 -14.30
CA ARG A 26 -9.99 13.58 -13.45
C ARG A 26 -8.48 13.49 -13.66
N TRP A 27 -7.99 12.46 -14.33
CA TRP A 27 -6.58 12.23 -14.62
C TRP A 27 -6.30 12.36 -16.10
N SER A 28 -5.35 13.24 -16.47
CA SER A 28 -4.97 13.49 -17.86
C SER A 28 -3.68 12.78 -18.30
N GLY A 29 -2.96 12.15 -17.36
CA GLY A 29 -1.72 11.43 -17.65
C GLY A 29 -1.97 9.99 -18.10
N GLU A 30 -0.90 9.31 -18.52
CA GLU A 30 -0.96 7.87 -18.86
C GLU A 30 -1.18 7.02 -17.61
N PHE A 31 -2.02 6.00 -17.72
CA PHE A 31 -2.15 4.92 -16.76
C PHE A 31 -2.78 3.67 -17.40
N ASP A 32 -2.47 2.49 -16.87
CA ASP A 32 -3.18 1.24 -17.16
C ASP A 32 -3.79 0.64 -15.89
N ALA A 33 -5.12 0.56 -15.84
CA ALA A 33 -5.85 0.09 -14.65
C ALA A 33 -5.63 -1.40 -14.33
N LEU A 34 -5.43 -2.24 -15.36
CA LEU A 34 -5.14 -3.66 -15.17
C LEU A 34 -3.72 -3.84 -14.65
N GLU A 35 -2.76 -3.14 -15.24
CA GLU A 35 -1.39 -3.20 -14.75
C GLU A 35 -1.23 -2.61 -13.34
N ILE A 36 -2.06 -1.62 -12.91
CA ILE A 36 -2.08 -1.15 -11.51
C ILE A 36 -2.47 -2.30 -10.59
N THR A 37 -3.49 -3.07 -10.98
CA THR A 37 -3.94 -4.23 -10.22
C THR A 37 -2.85 -5.30 -10.18
N ASP A 38 -2.21 -5.60 -11.31
CA ASP A 38 -1.10 -6.57 -11.38
C ASP A 38 0.10 -6.14 -10.54
N ALA A 39 0.45 -4.85 -10.54
CA ALA A 39 1.52 -4.29 -9.73
C ALA A 39 1.21 -4.43 -8.23
N VAL A 40 0.00 -4.05 -7.81
CA VAL A 40 -0.47 -4.21 -6.42
C VAL A 40 -0.43 -5.68 -6.01
N VAL A 41 -0.88 -6.59 -6.88
CA VAL A 41 -0.91 -8.02 -6.59
C VAL A 41 0.50 -8.59 -6.45
N ALA A 42 1.38 -8.33 -7.41
CA ALA A 42 2.72 -8.89 -7.43
C ALA A 42 3.59 -8.33 -6.28
N ILE A 43 3.56 -7.01 -6.07
CA ILE A 43 4.36 -6.36 -5.03
C ILE A 43 3.81 -6.68 -3.65
N GLY A 44 2.48 -6.62 -3.46
CA GLY A 44 1.84 -7.01 -2.21
C GLY A 44 2.14 -8.46 -1.82
N ARG A 45 2.11 -9.38 -2.80
CA ARG A 45 2.49 -10.79 -2.57
C ARG A 45 3.97 -10.93 -2.20
N ALA A 46 4.87 -10.20 -2.84
CA ALA A 46 6.29 -10.24 -2.52
C ALA A 46 6.54 -9.82 -1.07
N ILE A 47 5.96 -8.69 -0.65
CA ILE A 47 6.08 -8.16 0.72
C ILE A 47 5.52 -9.14 1.76
N LEU A 48 4.30 -9.66 1.56
CA LEU A 48 3.69 -10.61 2.48
C LEU A 48 4.46 -11.94 2.56
N SER A 49 4.97 -12.42 1.43
CA SER A 49 5.75 -13.66 1.38
C SER A 49 7.10 -13.52 2.08
N ALA A 50 7.67 -12.31 2.11
CA ALA A 50 8.87 -11.99 2.87
C ALA A 50 8.62 -11.86 4.39
N GLY A 51 7.37 -12.00 4.85
CA GLY A 51 7.01 -12.00 6.28
C GLY A 51 6.65 -10.63 6.86
N ALA A 52 6.67 -9.56 6.06
CA ALA A 52 6.26 -8.25 6.51
C ALA A 52 4.74 -8.13 6.67
N ARG A 53 4.32 -7.17 7.50
CA ARG A 53 2.94 -6.67 7.54
C ARG A 53 2.74 -5.62 6.44
N LEU A 54 1.59 -5.66 5.77
CA LEU A 54 1.14 -4.63 4.85
C LEU A 54 0.11 -3.71 5.50
N ILE A 55 0.33 -2.42 5.38
CA ILE A 55 -0.53 -1.37 5.94
C ILE A 55 -1.13 -0.58 4.79
N THR A 56 -2.43 -0.39 4.78
CA THR A 56 -3.10 0.36 3.71
C THR A 56 -4.37 1.06 4.20
N ALA A 57 -4.84 2.05 3.44
CA ALA A 57 -6.18 2.59 3.61
C ALA A 57 -7.22 1.64 2.99
N ALA A 58 -8.48 1.75 3.42
CA ALA A 58 -9.61 0.99 2.89
C ALA A 58 -10.06 1.43 1.48
N HIS A 59 -9.12 1.60 0.54
CA HIS A 59 -9.47 1.93 -0.84
C HIS A 59 -10.33 0.80 -1.45
N PRO A 60 -11.49 1.12 -2.08
CA PRO A 60 -12.47 0.12 -2.48
C PRO A 60 -11.96 -1.02 -3.36
N THR A 61 -10.94 -0.74 -4.19
CA THR A 61 -10.31 -1.74 -5.05
C THR A 61 -9.08 -2.37 -4.44
N ILE A 62 -8.27 -1.62 -3.67
CA ILE A 62 -6.91 -2.07 -3.29
C ILE A 62 -6.94 -2.93 -2.03
N ALA A 63 -7.70 -2.50 -1.00
CA ALA A 63 -7.75 -3.25 0.26
C ALA A 63 -8.28 -4.69 0.07
N PRO A 64 -9.38 -4.95 -0.68
CA PRO A 64 -9.83 -6.31 -0.95
C PRO A 64 -8.78 -7.16 -1.68
N LEU A 65 -8.03 -6.58 -2.64
CA LEU A 65 -6.99 -7.31 -3.36
C LEU A 65 -5.86 -7.75 -2.44
N LEU A 66 -5.39 -6.88 -1.55
CA LEU A 66 -4.34 -7.22 -0.58
C LEU A 66 -4.80 -8.29 0.41
N LEU A 67 -6.05 -8.20 0.87
CA LEU A 67 -6.66 -9.20 1.74
C LEU A 67 -6.81 -10.56 1.03
N TYR A 68 -7.25 -10.56 -0.23
CA TYR A 68 -7.34 -11.77 -1.05
C TYR A 68 -5.96 -12.44 -1.21
N ILE A 69 -4.91 -11.66 -1.48
CA ILE A 69 -3.54 -12.21 -1.56
C ILE A 69 -3.13 -12.83 -0.23
N ALA A 70 -3.44 -12.17 0.89
CA ALA A 70 -3.13 -12.69 2.22
C ALA A 70 -3.86 -14.01 2.51
N SER A 71 -5.11 -14.18 2.04
CA SER A 71 -5.85 -15.45 2.20
C SER A 71 -5.28 -16.62 1.39
N GLU A 72 -4.53 -16.33 0.33
CA GLU A 72 -3.89 -17.35 -0.52
C GLU A 72 -2.53 -17.81 0.03
N LEU A 73 -1.98 -17.11 1.04
CA LEU A 73 -0.72 -17.46 1.68
C LEU A 73 -0.96 -18.41 2.86
N PRO A 74 0.06 -19.18 3.27
CA PRO A 74 -0.02 -19.99 4.49
C PRO A 74 -0.51 -19.13 5.68
N PRO A 75 -1.41 -19.65 6.52
CA PRO A 75 -1.90 -18.93 7.69
C PRO A 75 -0.74 -18.46 8.57
N ALA A 76 -0.79 -17.20 8.99
CA ALA A 76 0.10 -16.66 10.00
C ALA A 76 -0.63 -16.60 11.35
N ASP A 77 0.13 -16.58 12.45
CA ASP A 77 -0.45 -16.47 13.80
C ASP A 77 -1.23 -15.16 13.98
N GLU A 78 -0.79 -14.09 13.31
CA GLU A 78 -1.44 -12.78 13.28
C GLU A 78 -1.76 -12.33 11.86
N PRO A 79 -2.88 -11.60 11.64
CA PRO A 79 -3.20 -11.06 10.32
C PRO A 79 -2.14 -10.08 9.84
N ARG A 80 -1.60 -10.31 8.63
CA ARG A 80 -0.50 -9.52 8.07
C ARG A 80 -0.95 -8.31 7.25
N VAL A 81 -2.24 -8.16 6.97
CA VAL A 81 -2.78 -6.97 6.29
C VAL A 81 -3.58 -6.15 7.31
N ILE A 82 -3.22 -4.88 7.46
CA ILE A 82 -3.93 -3.92 8.30
C ILE A 82 -4.55 -2.85 7.40
N VAL A 83 -5.85 -2.71 7.52
CA VAL A 83 -6.64 -1.74 6.76
C VAL A 83 -7.12 -0.66 7.71
N TYR A 84 -6.80 0.59 7.42
CA TYR A 84 -7.33 1.74 8.14
C TYR A 84 -8.52 2.35 7.40
N GLN A 85 -9.57 2.67 8.15
CA GLN A 85 -10.77 3.32 7.64
C GLN A 85 -11.26 4.38 8.63
N SER A 86 -11.42 5.63 8.19
CA SER A 86 -12.16 6.61 8.99
C SER A 86 -13.65 6.25 9.05
N ALA A 87 -14.25 6.38 10.23
CA ALA A 87 -15.68 6.17 10.48
C ALA A 87 -16.59 7.03 9.58
N VAL A 88 -16.09 8.15 9.04
CA VAL A 88 -16.82 8.97 8.07
C VAL A 88 -17.18 8.18 6.81
N PHE A 89 -16.38 7.17 6.44
CA PHE A 89 -16.52 6.38 5.22
C PHE A 89 -17.10 4.97 5.48
N ASP A 90 -17.56 4.67 6.70
CA ASP A 90 -18.03 3.32 7.03
C ASP A 90 -19.17 2.87 6.10
N SER A 91 -20.07 3.78 5.72
CA SER A 91 -21.18 3.50 4.79
C SER A 91 -20.76 3.08 3.37
N ILE A 92 -19.52 3.39 2.97
CA ILE A 92 -18.98 3.07 1.63
C ILE A 92 -17.90 1.98 1.65
N MET A 93 -17.66 1.36 2.80
CA MET A 93 -16.72 0.24 2.94
C MET A 93 -17.15 -0.96 2.08
N PRO A 94 -16.27 -1.53 1.24
CA PRO A 94 -16.57 -2.74 0.47
C PRO A 94 -16.93 -3.92 1.38
N GLU A 95 -17.93 -4.71 0.95
CA GLU A 95 -18.36 -5.93 1.64
C GLU A 95 -17.21 -6.94 1.79
N ASP A 96 -16.40 -7.12 0.74
CA ASP A 96 -15.26 -8.04 0.76
C ASP A 96 -14.24 -7.68 1.84
N THR A 97 -13.95 -6.38 2.03
CA THR A 97 -13.04 -5.92 3.10
C THR A 97 -13.58 -6.30 4.48
N ARG A 98 -14.89 -6.12 4.72
CA ARG A 98 -15.54 -6.51 5.98
C ARG A 98 -15.52 -8.03 6.17
N ARG A 99 -15.79 -8.79 5.11
CA ARG A 99 -15.79 -10.25 5.12
C ARG A 99 -14.42 -10.80 5.48
N PHE A 100 -13.36 -10.36 4.80
CA PHE A 100 -11.99 -10.79 5.10
C PHE A 100 -11.54 -10.42 6.53
N ALA A 101 -11.95 -9.26 7.05
CA ALA A 101 -11.70 -8.89 8.44
C ALA A 101 -12.43 -9.84 9.41
N ALA A 102 -13.68 -10.21 9.13
CA ALA A 102 -14.44 -11.16 9.94
C ALA A 102 -13.85 -12.58 9.90
N GLU A 103 -13.30 -12.98 8.76
CA GLU A 103 -12.57 -14.24 8.55
C GLU A 103 -11.14 -14.21 9.14
N ARG A 104 -10.73 -13.10 9.76
CA ARG A 104 -9.39 -12.86 10.35
C ARG A 104 -8.23 -12.94 9.34
N VAL A 105 -8.51 -12.70 8.07
CA VAL A 105 -7.48 -12.60 7.01
C VAL A 105 -6.67 -11.30 7.16
N GLY A 106 -7.34 -10.23 7.60
CA GLY A 106 -6.71 -8.94 7.92
C GLY A 106 -7.32 -8.31 9.16
N THR A 107 -6.73 -7.20 9.59
CA THR A 107 -7.23 -6.37 10.69
C THR A 107 -7.80 -5.08 10.13
N LEU A 108 -9.05 -4.76 10.48
CA LEU A 108 -9.67 -3.47 10.16
C LEU A 108 -9.57 -2.56 11.39
N ILE A 109 -8.91 -1.42 11.25
CA ILE A 109 -8.81 -0.38 12.26
C ILE A 109 -9.68 0.80 11.86
N THR A 110 -10.62 1.17 12.72
CA THR A 110 -11.48 2.34 12.52
C THR A 110 -10.87 3.57 13.18
N THR A 111 -10.63 4.62 12.40
CA THR A 111 -10.28 5.96 12.91
C THR A 111 -11.55 6.77 13.14
N GLU A 112 -11.56 7.59 14.18
CA GLU A 112 -12.69 8.49 14.45
C GLU A 112 -12.93 9.46 13.28
N ARG A 113 -14.19 9.89 13.11
CA ARG A 113 -14.52 10.95 12.15
C ARG A 113 -14.28 12.31 12.78
N VAL A 114 -13.95 13.30 11.96
CA VAL A 114 -13.80 14.69 12.40
C VAL A 114 -15.04 15.47 11.94
N GLY A 115 -15.76 16.04 12.90
CA GLY A 115 -16.97 16.83 12.64
C GLY A 115 -18.05 16.08 11.85
N ASP A 116 -18.72 16.81 10.97
CA ASP A 116 -19.86 16.34 10.17
C ASP A 116 -19.53 16.19 8.68
N GLU A 117 -18.27 15.91 8.35
CA GLU A 117 -17.83 15.72 6.96
C GLU A 117 -18.64 14.60 6.26
N PRO A 118 -19.00 14.75 4.98
CA PRO A 118 -19.72 13.71 4.24
C PRO A 118 -18.83 12.48 3.96
N PRO A 119 -19.40 11.31 3.65
CA PRO A 119 -18.66 10.09 3.31
C PRO A 119 -18.04 10.16 1.89
N ASP A 120 -17.28 11.20 1.58
CA ASP A 120 -16.59 11.42 0.31
C ASP A 120 -15.14 11.87 0.59
N PRO A 121 -14.12 11.11 0.15
CA PRO A 121 -12.71 11.48 0.38
C PRO A 121 -12.32 12.87 -0.13
N ALA A 122 -13.01 13.41 -1.15
CA ALA A 122 -12.77 14.77 -1.64
C ALA A 122 -13.38 15.85 -0.74
N LEU A 123 -14.32 15.48 0.12
CA LEU A 123 -15.09 16.38 0.99
C LEU A 123 -14.90 16.10 2.49
N ALA A 124 -14.09 15.10 2.84
CA ALA A 124 -13.72 14.76 4.22
C ALA A 124 -12.20 14.83 4.49
N PRO A 125 -11.54 15.97 4.18
CA PRO A 125 -10.09 16.11 4.29
C PRO A 125 -9.58 15.96 5.73
N GLU A 126 -10.33 16.37 6.75
CA GLU A 126 -9.88 16.31 8.15
C GLU A 126 -9.87 14.87 8.66
N SER A 127 -10.97 14.14 8.45
CA SER A 127 -11.10 12.72 8.78
C SER A 127 -10.07 11.87 8.03
N LEU A 128 -9.83 12.18 6.75
CA LEU A 128 -8.83 11.49 5.94
C LEU A 128 -7.41 11.75 6.44
N SER A 129 -7.08 13.00 6.79
CA SER A 129 -5.77 13.38 7.32
C SER A 129 -5.49 12.75 8.67
N LEU A 130 -6.49 12.71 9.56
CA LEU A 130 -6.40 12.03 10.86
C LEU A 130 -6.09 10.53 10.67
N MET A 131 -6.86 9.85 9.81
CA MET A 131 -6.68 8.43 9.50
C MET A 131 -5.29 8.14 8.92
N ARG A 132 -4.82 8.94 7.95
CA ARG A 132 -3.50 8.78 7.34
C ARG A 132 -2.38 8.92 8.37
N ARG A 133 -2.46 9.92 9.24
CA ARG A 133 -1.47 10.12 10.31
C ARG A 133 -1.48 8.97 11.31
N GLN A 134 -2.67 8.54 11.73
CA GLN A 134 -2.81 7.42 12.67
C GLN A 134 -2.20 6.14 12.08
N MET A 135 -2.56 5.79 10.85
CA MET A 135 -2.03 4.62 10.14
C MET A 135 -0.49 4.57 10.16
N LEU A 136 0.17 5.68 9.88
CA LEU A 136 1.63 5.78 9.85
C LEU A 136 2.28 5.87 11.23
N THR A 137 1.55 6.33 12.24
CA THR A 137 2.05 6.46 13.62
C THR A 137 1.94 5.12 14.37
N ASP A 138 0.77 4.48 14.30
CA ASP A 138 0.46 3.25 15.03
C ASP A 138 1.29 2.04 14.57
N THR A 139 1.64 2.00 13.28
CA THR A 139 2.20 0.79 12.65
C THR A 139 3.68 0.86 12.35
N GLU A 140 4.28 2.03 12.51
CA GLU A 140 5.70 2.28 12.31
C GLU A 140 6.33 1.66 11.05
N PRO A 141 5.77 1.94 9.86
CA PRO A 141 6.25 1.31 8.64
C PRO A 141 7.70 1.72 8.36
N THR A 142 8.53 0.72 8.04
CA THR A 142 9.95 0.86 7.69
C THR A 142 10.13 1.16 6.21
N ALA A 143 9.07 1.10 5.41
CA ALA A 143 9.09 1.44 3.99
C ALA A 143 7.70 1.82 3.49
N ALA A 144 7.64 2.53 2.35
CA ALA A 144 6.38 2.81 1.65
C ALA A 144 6.46 2.54 0.15
N VAL A 145 5.43 1.91 -0.41
CA VAL A 145 5.26 1.66 -1.85
C VAL A 145 4.07 2.47 -2.37
N PHE A 146 4.24 3.11 -3.52
CA PHE A 146 3.21 3.95 -4.16
C PHE A 146 2.94 3.48 -5.59
N ILE A 147 1.67 3.17 -5.91
CA ILE A 147 1.29 2.60 -7.21
C ILE A 147 0.08 3.34 -7.78
N GLY A 148 0.20 3.86 -9.00
CA GLY A 148 -0.90 4.53 -9.69
C GLY A 148 -1.33 5.83 -9.04
N GLY A 149 -2.64 5.97 -8.86
CA GLY A 149 -3.32 7.03 -8.12
C GLY A 149 -3.24 8.45 -8.67
N MET A 150 -3.81 9.37 -7.89
CA MET A 150 -3.89 10.81 -8.18
C MET A 150 -3.33 11.60 -6.98
N ALA A 151 -3.87 12.78 -6.66
CA ALA A 151 -3.38 13.69 -5.61
C ALA A 151 -3.20 13.06 -4.20
N GLY A 152 -3.92 11.98 -3.88
CA GLY A 152 -3.75 11.28 -2.60
C GLY A 152 -2.37 10.62 -2.43
N ILE A 153 -1.73 10.20 -3.52
CA ILE A 153 -0.41 9.56 -3.51
C ILE A 153 0.70 10.50 -3.02
N PRO A 154 0.90 11.70 -3.61
CA PRO A 154 1.92 12.63 -3.13
C PRO A 154 1.61 13.16 -1.73
N ASP A 155 0.33 13.26 -1.35
CA ASP A 155 -0.05 13.60 0.02
C ASP A 155 0.44 12.56 1.03
N GLU A 156 0.21 11.27 0.73
CA GLU A 156 0.63 10.17 1.58
C GLU A 156 2.14 10.00 1.60
N MET A 157 2.82 10.19 0.47
CA MET A 157 4.29 10.15 0.40
C MET A 157 4.93 11.28 1.22
N ARG A 158 4.40 12.51 1.12
CA ARG A 158 4.87 13.65 1.92
C ARG A 158 4.69 13.36 3.41
N LEU A 159 3.49 12.92 3.81
CA LEU A 159 3.19 12.60 5.20
C LEU A 159 4.05 11.44 5.72
N PHE A 160 4.31 10.42 4.90
CA PHE A 160 5.23 9.34 5.24
C PHE A 160 6.63 9.88 5.51
N ASN A 161 7.18 10.70 4.61
CA ASN A 161 8.51 11.28 4.78
C ASN A 161 8.62 12.20 6.01
N GLU A 162 7.53 12.88 6.38
CA GLU A 162 7.46 13.70 7.60
C GLU A 162 7.47 12.83 8.88
N ILE A 163 6.71 11.73 8.90
CA ILE A 163 6.55 10.86 10.09
C ILE A 163 7.68 9.83 10.22
N ARG A 164 8.21 9.35 9.08
CA ARG A 164 9.21 8.30 8.96
C ARG A 164 10.45 8.82 8.22
N PRO A 165 11.13 9.86 8.75
CA PRO A 165 12.28 10.45 8.08
C PRO A 165 13.38 9.42 7.88
N GLY A 166 13.94 9.38 6.67
CA GLY A 166 15.02 8.47 6.29
C GLY A 166 14.57 7.06 5.89
N GLN A 167 13.31 6.69 6.07
CA GLN A 167 12.80 5.40 5.59
C GLN A 167 12.59 5.43 4.06
N PRO A 168 12.84 4.31 3.36
CA PRO A 168 12.75 4.26 1.90
C PRO A 168 11.31 4.36 1.39
N THR A 169 11.19 4.98 0.22
CA THR A 169 9.94 5.14 -0.53
C THR A 169 10.11 4.61 -1.95
N TYR A 170 9.12 3.90 -2.47
CA TYR A 170 9.16 3.22 -3.77
C TYR A 170 7.95 3.60 -4.63
N PRO A 171 7.98 4.76 -5.31
CA PRO A 171 6.97 5.09 -6.31
C PRO A 171 7.22 4.29 -7.60
N ILE A 172 6.22 3.50 -8.00
CA ILE A 172 6.28 2.65 -9.18
C ILE A 172 5.72 3.42 -10.37
N GLY A 173 6.58 3.72 -11.34
CA GLY A 173 6.28 4.65 -12.43
C GLY A 173 5.52 4.05 -13.59
N ASN A 174 5.78 2.79 -13.95
CA ASN A 174 4.84 2.00 -14.74
C ASN A 174 3.98 1.21 -13.76
N PRO A 175 2.65 1.31 -13.80
CA PRO A 175 1.81 1.53 -14.99
C PRO A 175 1.32 2.95 -15.24
N GLY A 176 1.82 3.96 -14.52
CA GLY A 176 1.40 5.36 -14.68
C GLY A 176 0.71 5.92 -13.44
N GLY A 177 -0.15 6.93 -13.63
CA GLY A 177 -0.73 7.70 -12.53
C GLY A 177 0.29 8.63 -11.86
N GLU A 178 -0.08 9.18 -10.71
CA GLU A 178 0.75 10.13 -9.97
C GLU A 178 2.06 9.51 -9.45
N ALA A 179 2.05 8.20 -9.17
CA ALA A 179 3.27 7.46 -8.83
C ALA A 179 4.38 7.59 -9.90
N ARG A 180 4.03 7.75 -11.18
CA ARG A 180 5.00 8.00 -12.26
C ARG A 180 5.72 9.32 -12.12
N ASN A 181 4.98 10.39 -11.81
CA ASN A 181 5.58 11.71 -11.60
C ASN A 181 6.58 11.68 -10.44
N LEU A 182 6.24 10.96 -9.37
CA LEU A 182 7.11 10.79 -8.20
C LEU A 182 8.33 9.89 -8.45
N SER A 183 8.26 9.02 -9.46
CA SER A 183 9.36 8.12 -9.83
C SER A 183 10.37 8.79 -10.77
N HIS A 184 9.96 9.79 -11.55
CA HIS A 184 10.78 10.44 -12.57
C HIS A 184 12.05 11.12 -12.05
N ASP A 185 11.96 11.76 -10.88
CA ASP A 185 13.07 12.55 -10.31
C ASP A 185 13.97 11.72 -9.39
N ARG A 186 13.82 10.40 -9.39
CA ARG A 186 14.59 9.51 -8.50
C ARG A 186 15.93 9.12 -9.10
N GLU A 187 16.94 9.18 -8.26
CA GLU A 187 18.27 8.63 -8.53
C GLU A 187 18.50 7.39 -7.68
N GLY A 188 19.38 6.49 -8.13
CA GLY A 188 19.75 5.27 -7.42
C GLY A 188 19.75 4.03 -8.30
N GLU A 189 20.29 2.94 -7.74
CA GLU A 189 20.55 1.69 -8.47
C GLU A 189 19.28 1.05 -9.04
N ILE A 190 18.16 1.14 -8.32
CA ILE A 190 16.87 0.57 -8.74
C ILE A 190 15.94 1.59 -9.44
N ALA A 191 16.32 2.87 -9.53
CA ALA A 191 15.44 3.94 -9.98
C ALA A 191 14.90 3.72 -11.39
N ALA A 192 15.75 3.29 -12.33
CA ALA A 192 15.34 3.00 -13.70
C ALA A 192 14.28 1.88 -13.78
N LEU A 193 14.39 0.87 -12.91
CA LEU A 193 13.43 -0.22 -12.87
C LEU A 193 12.12 0.20 -12.20
N LEU A 194 12.17 0.99 -11.12
CA LEU A 194 10.95 1.55 -10.51
C LEU A 194 10.20 2.44 -11.50
N LEU A 195 10.92 3.22 -12.31
CA LEU A 195 10.31 4.13 -13.27
C LEU A 195 9.65 3.42 -14.46
N ALA A 196 10.33 2.43 -15.05
CA ALA A 196 9.94 1.88 -16.36
C ALA A 196 9.78 0.36 -16.40
N GLY A 197 10.01 -0.35 -15.29
CA GLY A 197 9.91 -1.79 -15.22
C GLY A 197 8.46 -2.28 -15.35
N THR A 198 8.27 -3.34 -16.13
CA THR A 198 6.94 -3.96 -16.38
C THR A 198 6.82 -5.34 -15.75
N ILE A 199 7.90 -5.86 -15.16
CA ILE A 199 7.94 -7.19 -14.52
C ILE A 199 7.75 -7.01 -13.01
N TYR A 200 6.49 -6.80 -12.60
CA TYR A 200 6.15 -6.49 -11.21
C TYR A 200 6.63 -7.50 -10.16
N PRO A 201 6.68 -8.82 -10.41
CA PRO A 201 7.28 -9.76 -9.46
C PRO A 201 8.77 -9.51 -9.21
N THR A 202 9.52 -9.13 -10.26
CA THR A 202 10.93 -8.76 -10.14
C THR A 202 11.09 -7.47 -9.35
N ILE A 203 10.24 -6.47 -9.63
CA ILE A 203 10.23 -5.20 -8.88
C ILE A 203 9.92 -5.46 -7.40
N GLY A 204 8.89 -6.25 -7.10
CA GLY A 204 8.52 -6.61 -5.73
C GLY A 204 9.65 -7.30 -4.97
N ARG A 205 10.37 -8.22 -5.61
CA ARG A 205 11.56 -8.85 -5.02
C ARG A 205 12.67 -7.85 -4.73
N LEU A 206 12.95 -6.95 -5.66
CA LEU A 206 13.99 -5.93 -5.47
C LEU A 206 13.64 -4.95 -4.34
N ILE A 207 12.36 -4.58 -4.20
CA ILE A 207 11.89 -3.79 -3.06
C ILE A 207 12.14 -4.56 -1.75
N VAL A 208 11.76 -5.83 -1.69
CA VAL A 208 11.99 -6.67 -0.51
C VAL A 208 13.47 -6.76 -0.16
N ASP A 209 14.32 -7.00 -1.15
CA ASP A 209 15.77 -7.11 -0.96
C ASP A 209 16.33 -5.78 -0.46
N ASP A 210 15.97 -4.64 -1.07
CA ASP A 210 16.45 -3.31 -0.66
C ASP A 210 16.05 -2.96 0.78
N ILE A 211 14.80 -3.24 1.18
CA ILE A 211 14.33 -3.04 2.57
C ILE A 211 15.16 -3.91 3.54
N ALA A 212 15.42 -5.18 3.19
CA ALA A 212 16.19 -6.08 4.04
C ALA A 212 17.65 -5.64 4.21
N HIS A 213 18.26 -5.04 3.17
CA HIS A 213 19.63 -4.52 3.26
C HIS A 213 19.72 -3.27 4.14
N GLN A 214 18.69 -2.41 4.13
CA GLN A 214 18.67 -1.17 4.92
C GLN A 214 18.37 -1.41 6.42
N ALA A 215 17.81 -2.57 6.77
CA ALA A 215 17.52 -2.94 8.15
C ALA A 215 18.73 -3.53 8.91
N ASN A 216 19.82 -3.85 8.21
CA ASN A 216 21.08 -4.37 8.76
C ASN A 216 22.13 -3.26 8.93
#